data_AF-A0A356X8Y2-F1
#
_entry.id   AF-A0A356X8Y2-F1
#
_cell.length_a   1.000
_cell.length_b   1.000
_cell.length_c   1.000
_cell.angle_alpha   90.00
_cell.angle_beta   90.00
_cell.angle_gamma   90.00
#
_symmetry.space_group_name_H-M   'P 1'
#
loop_
_entity.id
_entity.type
_entity.pdbx_description
1 polymer ?
#
loop_
_entity_poly.entity_id
_entity_poly.type
_entity_poly.pdbx_seq_one_letter_code
_entity_poly.pdbx_strand_id
1 'polypeptide(L)'
;LEMENHSVLLSDTVGFIRKLPHNLVESFKSTLDEVREADILLHVVDASSKMAHEYIEVVEDTLEDINATNKRTILVFNKVDKMDADQVSDMKREYPDAVFVSAEQRI
;
A
#
# COMPACT_ATOMS: atom_id res chain seq x y z
N LEU A 1 -7.41 -17.07 7.83
CA LEU A 1 -7.42 -17.00 6.35
C LEU A 1 -6.74 -18.26 5.86
N GLU A 2 -7.51 -19.33 5.67
CA GLU A 2 -6.99 -20.53 4.99
C GLU A 2 -7.05 -20.24 3.48
N MET A 3 -5.91 -19.85 2.92
CA MET A 3 -5.69 -19.93 1.48
C MET A 3 -5.45 -21.40 1.17
N GLU A 4 -6.51 -22.17 0.94
CA GLU A 4 -6.41 -23.62 0.75
C GLU A 4 -5.36 -23.93 -0.35
N ASN A 5 -4.33 -24.66 0.06
CA ASN A 5 -3.20 -25.18 -0.74
C ASN A 5 -2.17 -24.20 -1.33
N HIS A 6 -2.06 -22.95 -0.85
CA HIS A 6 -0.98 -22.05 -1.30
C HIS A 6 -0.17 -21.50 -0.12
N SER A 7 1.13 -21.81 -0.12
CA SER A 7 2.08 -21.20 0.82
C SER A 7 2.35 -19.76 0.39
N VAL A 8 2.09 -18.81 1.28
CA VAL A 8 2.37 -17.39 1.04
C VAL A 8 3.27 -16.89 2.16
N LEU A 9 4.29 -16.11 1.80
CA LEU A 9 5.09 -15.34 2.75
C LEU A 9 4.54 -13.91 2.76
N LEU A 10 4.14 -13.44 3.94
CA LEU A 10 3.74 -12.05 4.15
C LEU A 10 4.84 -11.37 4.96
N SER A 11 5.42 -10.30 4.42
CA SER A 11 6.36 -9.43 5.12
C SER A 11 5.71 -8.08 5.39
N ASP A 12 5.83 -7.58 6.62
CA ASP A 12 5.40 -6.25 7.00
C ASP A 12 6.57 -5.28 6.82
N THR A 13 6.47 -4.43 5.81
CA THR A 13 7.54 -3.50 5.44
C THR A 13 7.43 -2.19 6.20
N VAL A 14 8.52 -1.43 6.25
CA VAL A 14 8.49 -0.08 6.81
C VAL A 14 7.54 0.81 6.01
N GLY A 15 6.69 1.58 6.70
CA GLY A 15 5.81 2.54 6.05
C GLY A 15 6.61 3.69 5.45
N PHE A 16 6.24 4.12 4.24
CA PHE A 16 6.84 5.31 3.61
C PHE A 16 6.25 6.57 4.27
N ILE A 17 7.10 7.37 4.92
CA ILE A 17 6.66 8.56 5.67
C ILE A 17 6.78 9.85 4.84
N ARG A 18 7.56 9.83 3.74
CA ARG A 18 7.79 10.84 2.68
C ARG A 18 9.01 10.40 1.86
N LYS A 19 9.37 11.12 0.77
CA LYS A 19 10.61 10.94 0.01
C LYS A 19 11.76 10.53 0.94
N LEU A 20 12.25 9.30 0.76
CA LEU A 20 13.32 8.77 1.61
C LEU A 20 14.55 9.65 1.41
N PRO A 21 15.08 10.30 2.45
CA PRO A 21 16.34 11.00 2.29
C PRO A 21 17.41 9.97 1.91
N HIS A 22 18.33 10.34 1.02
CA HIS A 22 19.26 9.37 0.39
C HIS A 22 20.05 8.52 1.40
N ASN A 23 20.33 9.05 2.58
CA ASN A 23 21.00 8.33 3.68
C ASN A 23 20.10 7.27 4.36
N LEU A 24 18.78 7.45 4.33
CA LEU A 24 17.82 6.51 4.88
C LEU A 24 17.61 5.30 3.97
N VAL A 25 17.80 5.47 2.66
CA VAL A 25 17.76 4.37 1.67
C VAL A 25 18.77 3.28 2.04
N GLU A 26 19.98 3.65 2.50
CA GLU A 26 20.97 2.67 2.96
C GLU A 26 20.53 1.94 4.23
N SER A 27 19.86 2.63 5.15
CA SER A 27 19.39 2.05 6.42
C SER A 27 18.18 1.13 6.23
N PHE A 28 17.41 1.31 5.15
CA PHE A 28 16.25 0.49 4.80
C PHE A 28 16.51 -0.48 3.65
N LYS A 29 17.77 -0.62 3.23
CA LYS A 29 18.14 -1.39 2.05
C LYS A 29 17.60 -2.82 2.07
N SER A 30 17.67 -3.51 3.21
CA SER A 30 17.12 -4.88 3.33
C SER A 30 15.61 -4.93 3.15
N THR A 31 14.87 -3.94 3.65
CA THR A 31 13.41 -3.88 3.50
C THR A 31 13.01 -3.48 2.08
N LEU A 32 13.80 -2.64 1.41
CA LEU A 32 13.61 -2.31 0.01
C LEU A 32 13.96 -3.49 -0.91
N ASP A 33 14.96 -4.29 -0.55
CA ASP A 33 15.28 -5.54 -1.25
C ASP A 33 14.10 -6.53 -1.14
N GLU A 34 13.44 -6.63 0.01
CA GLU A 34 12.20 -7.43 0.14
C GLU A 34 11.09 -6.95 -0.81
N VAL A 35 10.89 -5.64 -0.96
CA VAL A 35 9.94 -5.06 -1.93
C VAL A 35 10.32 -5.43 -3.38
N ARG A 36 11.61 -5.44 -3.69
CA ARG A 36 12.12 -5.80 -5.04
C ARG A 36 12.00 -7.28 -5.35
N GLU A 37 12.07 -8.15 -4.36
CA GLU A 37 11.92 -9.59 -4.53
C GLU A 37 10.46 -10.05 -4.49
N ALA A 38 9.55 -9.26 -3.90
CA ALA A 38 8.14 -9.62 -3.77
C ALA A 38 7.45 -9.88 -5.12
N ASP A 39 6.56 -10.88 -5.17
CA ASP A 39 5.71 -11.16 -6.35
C ASP A 39 4.54 -10.16 -6.44
N ILE A 40 4.01 -9.76 -5.29
CA ILE A 40 2.84 -8.88 -5.14
C ILE A 40 3.13 -7.85 -4.06
N LEU A 41 2.76 -6.59 -4.33
CA LEU A 41 2.79 -5.51 -3.36
C LEU A 41 1.37 -5.15 -2.94
N LEU A 42 1.15 -5.03 -1.63
CA LEU A 42 -0.08 -4.45 -1.09
C LEU A 42 0.22 -3.01 -0.70
N HIS A 43 -0.22 -2.05 -1.51
CA HIS A 43 -0.07 -0.65 -1.19
C HIS A 43 -1.23 -0.21 -0.30
N VAL A 44 -1.01 -0.25 1.01
CA VAL A 44 -2.03 0.10 2.00
C VAL A 44 -2.04 1.62 2.23
N VAL A 45 -3.21 2.24 2.08
CA VAL A 45 -3.42 3.69 2.20
C VAL A 45 -4.53 3.97 3.21
N ASP A 46 -4.36 5.00 4.04
CA ASP A 46 -5.42 5.49 4.92
C ASP A 46 -6.48 6.25 4.10
N ALA A 47 -7.61 5.61 3.89
CA ALA A 47 -8.76 6.09 3.12
C ALA A 47 -9.38 7.38 3.69
N SER A 48 -9.27 7.58 5.01
CA SER A 48 -9.84 8.73 5.71
C SER A 48 -8.96 10.00 5.61
N SER A 49 -7.74 9.85 5.10
CA SER A 49 -6.80 10.96 4.97
C SER A 49 -7.14 11.84 3.77
N LYS A 50 -7.19 13.16 3.98
CA LYS A 50 -7.30 14.13 2.88
C LYS A 50 -6.08 14.14 1.94
N MET A 51 -4.96 13.58 2.40
CA MET A 51 -3.72 13.46 1.62
C MET A 51 -3.55 12.05 1.02
N ALA A 52 -4.61 11.22 0.98
CA ALA A 52 -4.50 9.85 0.47
C ALA A 52 -3.88 9.79 -0.94
N HIS A 53 -4.31 10.69 -1.84
CA HIS A 53 -3.77 10.78 -3.19
C HIS A 53 -2.27 11.15 -3.21
N GLU A 54 -1.88 12.18 -2.44
CA GLU A 54 -0.47 12.58 -2.32
C GLU A 54 0.40 11.44 -1.77
N TYR A 55 -0.12 10.62 -0.86
CA TYR A 55 0.61 9.47 -0.32
C TYR A 55 0.73 8.32 -1.31
N ILE A 56 -0.26 8.13 -2.19
CA ILE A 56 -0.16 7.18 -3.29
C ILE A 56 0.98 7.60 -4.23
N GLU A 57 0.96 8.85 -4.69
CA GLU A 57 2.00 9.39 -5.58
C GLU A 57 3.41 9.24 -4.97
N VAL A 58 3.58 9.56 -3.69
CA VAL A 58 4.89 9.44 -3.01
C VAL A 58 5.40 8.00 -2.97
N VAL A 59 4.52 7.03 -2.78
CA VAL A 59 4.90 5.61 -2.78
C VAL A 59 5.20 5.14 -4.19
N GLU A 60 4.40 5.54 -5.18
CA GLU A 60 4.65 5.25 -6.60
C GLU A 60 6.01 5.79 -7.05
N ASP A 61 6.34 7.05 -6.74
CA ASP A 61 7.66 7.66 -6.97
C ASP A 61 8.76 6.83 -6.32
N THR A 62 8.55 6.38 -5.08
CA THR A 62 9.57 5.61 -4.35
C THR A 62 9.77 4.22 -4.96
N LEU A 63 8.70 3.58 -5.45
CA LEU A 63 8.78 2.32 -6.18
C LEU A 63 9.54 2.49 -7.51
N GLU A 64 9.39 3.63 -8.17
CA GLU A 64 10.19 4.01 -9.35
C GLU A 64 11.67 4.17 -9.01
N ASP A 65 11.99 4.94 -7.98
CA ASP A 65 13.38 5.19 -7.52
C ASP A 65 14.13 3.89 -7.20
N ILE A 66 13.45 2.88 -6.65
CA ILE A 66 14.06 1.57 -6.32
C ILE A 66 13.96 0.54 -7.44
N ASN A 67 13.42 0.91 -8.62
CA ASN A 67 13.19 0.04 -9.77
C ASN A 67 12.27 -1.17 -9.48
N ALA A 68 11.19 -0.93 -8.72
CA ALA A 68 10.18 -1.93 -8.36
C ALA A 68 8.82 -1.71 -9.06
N THR A 69 8.79 -0.98 -10.18
CA THR A 69 7.55 -0.63 -10.90
C THR A 69 6.94 -1.78 -11.70
N ASN A 70 7.69 -2.86 -11.93
CA ASN A 70 7.22 -4.03 -12.67
C ASN A 70 6.40 -5.02 -11.81
N LYS A 71 6.14 -4.67 -10.54
CA LYS A 71 5.44 -5.54 -9.59
C LYS A 71 3.93 -5.41 -9.72
N ARG A 72 3.22 -6.51 -9.44
CA ARG A 72 1.77 -6.47 -9.32
C ARG A 72 1.40 -5.78 -8.00
N THR A 73 0.95 -4.55 -8.09
CA THR A 73 0.53 -3.76 -6.92
C THR A 73 -0.98 -3.76 -6.79
N ILE A 74 -1.49 -4.07 -5.60
CA ILE A 74 -2.90 -3.96 -5.24
C ILE A 74 -3.03 -2.79 -4.28
N LEU A 75 -3.80 -1.78 -4.68
CA LEU A 75 -4.12 -0.65 -3.82
C LEU A 75 -5.17 -1.08 -2.79
N VAL A 76 -4.86 -0.87 -1.51
CA VAL A 76 -5.72 -1.25 -0.39
C VAL A 76 -6.04 -0.01 0.44
N PHE A 77 -7.26 0.51 0.28
CA PHE A 77 -7.77 1.58 1.11
C PHE A 77 -8.25 1.03 2.45
N ASN A 78 -7.45 1.26 3.49
CA ASN A 78 -7.75 0.88 4.86
C ASN A 78 -8.42 2.03 5.62
N LYS A 79 -9.07 1.70 6.74
CA LYS A 79 -9.79 2.62 7.65
C LYS A 79 -11.08 3.20 7.06
N VAL A 80 -11.76 2.44 6.21
CA VAL A 80 -13.06 2.85 5.63
C VAL A 80 -14.16 3.02 6.68
N ASP A 81 -13.97 2.48 7.89
CA ASP A 81 -14.85 2.69 9.05
C ASP A 81 -14.90 4.16 9.53
N LYS A 82 -13.92 4.98 9.11
CA LYS A 82 -13.85 6.40 9.44
C LYS A 82 -14.43 7.32 8.37
N MET A 83 -14.98 6.74 7.30
CA MET A 83 -15.57 7.47 6.18
C MET A 83 -17.07 7.31 6.18
N ASP A 84 -17.78 8.30 5.62
CA ASP A 84 -19.19 8.14 5.32
C ASP A 84 -19.41 7.36 4.02
N ALA A 85 -20.67 6.95 3.79
CA ALA A 85 -21.02 6.11 2.64
C ALA A 85 -20.81 6.82 1.29
N ASP A 86 -20.94 8.15 1.25
CA ASP A 86 -20.76 8.93 0.03
C ASP A 86 -19.27 9.01 -0.31
N GLN A 87 -18.42 9.30 0.67
CA GLN A 87 -16.96 9.29 0.53
C GLN A 87 -16.44 7.92 0.04
N VAL A 88 -16.91 6.82 0.62
CA VAL A 88 -16.52 5.47 0.18
C VAL A 88 -17.00 5.22 -1.25
N SER A 89 -18.22 5.65 -1.58
CA SER A 89 -18.79 5.47 -2.93
C SER A 89 -18.04 6.29 -3.98
N ASP A 90 -17.61 7.49 -3.64
CA ASP A 90 -16.82 8.36 -4.51
C ASP A 90 -15.46 7.74 -4.78
N MET A 91 -14.78 7.28 -3.73
CA MET A 91 -13.46 6.68 -3.85
C MET A 91 -13.48 5.34 -4.59
N LYS A 92 -14.54 4.54 -4.46
CA LYS A 92 -14.76 3.33 -5.29
C LYS A 92 -14.94 3.63 -6.77
N ARG A 93 -15.49 4.80 -7.12
CA ARG A 93 -15.60 5.21 -8.53
C ARG A 93 -14.26 5.69 -9.08
N GLU A 94 -13.45 6.34 -8.25
CA GLU A 94 -12.11 6.80 -8.63
C GLU A 94 -11.12 5.64 -8.76
N TYR A 95 -11.19 4.65 -7.84
CA TYR A 95 -10.30 3.48 -7.81
C TYR A 95 -11.12 2.18 -7.86
N PRO A 96 -11.65 1.80 -9.04
CA PRO A 96 -12.55 0.65 -9.17
C PRO A 96 -11.89 -0.71 -8.88
N ASP A 97 -10.57 -0.81 -9.08
CA ASP A 97 -9.79 -2.04 -8.85
C ASP A 97 -9.17 -2.11 -7.45
N ALA A 98 -9.37 -1.08 -6.62
CA ALA A 98 -8.83 -1.05 -5.26
C ALA A 98 -9.68 -1.87 -4.29
N VAL A 99 -9.03 -2.39 -3.25
CA VAL A 99 -9.67 -3.13 -2.17
C VAL A 99 -9.92 -2.17 -1.00
N PHE A 100 -11.14 -2.19 -0.45
CA PHE A 100 -11.59 -1.29 0.60
C PHE A 100 -11.82 -2.08 1.87
N VAL A 101 -11.09 -1.78 2.94
CA VAL A 101 -11.09 -2.55 4.19
C VAL A 101 -11.10 -1.66 5.42
N SER A 102 -11.52 -2.22 6.55
CA SER A 102 -11.13 -1.77 7.87
C SER A 102 -10.42 -2.91 8.58
N ALA A 103 -9.09 -2.82 8.66
CA ALA A 103 -8.29 -3.80 9.38
C ALA A 103 -8.68 -3.87 10.88
N GLU A 104 -9.11 -2.74 11.45
CA GLU A 104 -9.56 -2.65 12.85
C GLU A 104 -10.91 -3.37 13.04
N GLN A 105 -11.88 -3.14 12.14
CA GLN A 105 -13.20 -3.77 12.21
C GLN A 105 -13.25 -5.17 11.57
N ARG A 106 -12.16 -5.61 10.92
CA ARG A 106 -12.04 -6.88 10.19
C ARG A 106 -13.09 -7.06 9.10
N ILE A 107 -13.32 -6.00 8.32
CA ILE A 107 -14.24 -5.95 7.17
C ILE A 107 -13.53 -5.46 5.91
#